data_AF-A0AAV1M5D0-F1
#
_entry.id   AF-A0AAV1M5D0-F1
#
_cell.length_a   1.000
_cell.length_b   1.000
_cell.length_c   1.000
_cell.angle_alpha   90.00
_cell.angle_beta   90.00
_cell.angle_gamma   90.00
#
_symmetry.space_group_name_H-M   'P 1'
#
loop_
_entity.id
_entity.type
_entity.pdbx_description
1 polymer ?
#
loop_
_entity_poly.entity_id
_entity_poly.type
_entity_poly.pdbx_seq_one_letter_code
_entity_poly.pdbx_strand_id
1 'polypeptide(L)'
;MKQEIIRRSECGVKQCDLVKEFGLSKTTIFTILTNKDAIKSAKVAKGVSKLFNEKHRSSIHKEMERLLAIWIKDRQVKGDVTTQDIICHKAKIIYDDLKKNVPGSSSNQDNEEEFKASRG
;
A
#
# COMPACT_ATOMS: atom_id res chain seq x y z
N MET A 1 -1.47 20.64 -11.30
CA MET A 1 -0.53 21.51 -12.05
C MET A 1 0.34 20.73 -13.04
N LYS A 2 1.33 19.92 -12.62
CA LYS A 2 2.24 19.22 -13.56
C LYS A 2 1.51 18.34 -14.61
N GLN A 3 0.41 17.70 -14.23
CA GLN A 3 -0.41 16.89 -15.13
C GLN A 3 -1.23 17.70 -16.13
N GLU A 4 -1.65 18.91 -15.75
CA GLU A 4 -2.38 19.81 -16.63
C GLU A 4 -1.49 20.25 -17.80
N ILE A 5 -0.22 20.56 -17.48
CA ILE A 5 0.82 20.91 -18.46
C ILE A 5 1.06 19.76 -19.43
N ILE A 6 1.14 18.51 -18.93
CA ILE A 6 1.27 17.31 -19.77
C ILE A 6 0.03 17.15 -20.66
N ARG A 7 -1.20 17.27 -20.12
CA ARG A 7 -2.43 17.13 -20.89
C ARG A 7 -2.54 18.15 -22.03
N ARG A 8 -2.19 19.41 -21.77
CA ARG A 8 -2.20 20.46 -22.79
C ARG A 8 -1.14 20.27 -23.86
N SER A 9 0.05 19.76 -23.48
CA SER A 9 1.07 19.39 -24.46
C SER A 9 0.63 18.26 -25.38
N GLU A 10 -0.11 17.27 -24.87
CA GLU A 10 -0.66 16.16 -25.66
C GLU A 10 -1.82 16.59 -26.56
N CYS A 11 -2.51 17.67 -26.19
CA CYS A 11 -3.52 18.34 -27.03
C CYS A 11 -2.89 19.22 -28.15
N GLY A 12 -1.56 19.24 -28.27
CA GLY A 12 -0.85 19.99 -29.32
C GLY A 12 -0.51 21.44 -28.98
N VAL A 13 -0.68 21.88 -27.72
CA VAL A 13 -0.32 23.24 -27.30
C VAL A 13 1.21 23.40 -27.28
N LYS A 14 1.71 24.50 -27.87
CA LYS A 14 3.15 24.79 -27.94
C LYS A 14 3.72 25.08 -26.55
N GLN A 15 4.95 24.65 -26.32
CA GLN A 15 5.65 24.87 -25.04
C GLN A 15 5.78 26.35 -24.67
N CYS A 16 5.93 27.25 -25.66
CA CYS A 16 5.98 28.69 -25.44
C CYS A 16 4.69 29.24 -24.84
N ASP A 17 3.54 28.68 -25.22
CA ASP A 17 2.24 29.10 -24.70
C ASP A 17 2.03 28.55 -23.29
N LEU A 18 2.50 27.33 -23.00
CA LEU A 18 2.53 26.77 -21.65
C LEU A 18 3.41 27.57 -20.69
N VAL A 19 4.56 28.06 -21.16
CA VAL A 19 5.46 28.92 -20.37
C VAL A 19 4.77 30.23 -19.98
N LYS A 20 4.07 30.86 -20.93
CA LYS A 20 3.33 32.11 -20.70
C LYS A 20 2.12 31.90 -19.78
N GLU A 21 1.39 30.83 -20.01
CA GLU A 21 0.13 30.56 -19.31
C GLU A 21 0.36 30.10 -17.87
N PHE A 22 1.36 29.25 -17.62
CA PHE A 22 1.68 28.77 -16.28
C PHE A 22 2.71 29.64 -15.55
N GLY A 23 3.31 30.62 -16.24
CA GLY A 23 4.36 31.50 -15.67
C GLY A 23 5.64 30.75 -15.27
N LEU A 24 5.86 29.54 -15.80
CA LEU A 24 6.99 28.68 -15.45
C LEU A 24 8.14 28.86 -16.44
N SER A 25 9.37 28.67 -15.98
CA SER A 25 10.53 28.71 -16.87
C SER A 25 10.45 27.61 -17.94
N LYS A 26 11.07 27.88 -19.11
CA LYS A 26 11.18 26.90 -20.20
C LYS A 26 11.79 25.58 -19.71
N THR A 27 12.79 25.65 -18.84
CA THR A 27 13.45 24.48 -18.25
C THR A 27 12.50 23.68 -17.38
N THR A 28 11.69 24.33 -16.54
CA THR A 28 10.69 23.63 -15.72
C THR A 28 9.62 22.94 -16.56
N ILE A 29 9.10 23.60 -17.60
CA ILE A 29 8.15 22.98 -18.54
C ILE A 29 8.77 21.77 -19.24
N PHE A 30 10.02 21.91 -19.72
CA PHE A 30 10.75 20.82 -20.35
C PHE A 30 10.92 19.62 -19.41
N THR A 31 11.40 19.83 -18.19
CA THR A 31 11.56 18.75 -17.19
C THR A 31 10.25 18.05 -16.87
N ILE A 32 9.12 18.78 -16.82
CA ILE A 32 7.79 18.19 -16.61
C ILE A 32 7.41 17.28 -17.79
N LEU A 33 7.72 17.69 -19.02
CA LEU A 33 7.44 16.89 -20.22
C LEU A 33 8.37 15.68 -20.35
N THR A 34 9.64 15.80 -19.99
CA THR A 34 10.58 14.67 -19.95
C THR A 34 10.16 13.64 -18.89
N ASN A 35 9.71 14.10 -17.72
CA ASN A 35 9.26 13.24 -16.64
C ASN A 35 7.77 12.89 -16.72
N LYS A 36 7.13 13.04 -17.89
CA LYS A 36 5.67 12.85 -18.05
C LYS A 36 5.21 11.46 -17.64
N ASP A 37 5.97 10.41 -17.96
CA ASP A 37 5.62 9.02 -17.67
C ASP A 37 5.73 8.70 -16.17
N ALA A 38 6.74 9.26 -15.50
CA ALA A 38 6.87 9.18 -14.04
C ALA A 38 5.73 9.94 -13.33
N ILE A 39 5.35 11.11 -13.83
CA ILE A 39 4.25 11.93 -13.27
C ILE A 39 2.87 11.29 -13.52
N LYS A 40 2.68 10.61 -14.66
CA LYS A 40 1.49 9.81 -14.94
C LYS A 40 1.42 8.58 -14.03
N SER A 41 2.53 7.85 -13.89
CA SER A 41 2.63 6.68 -13.01
C SER A 41 2.45 7.00 -11.52
N ALA A 42 2.99 8.14 -11.06
CA ALA A 42 2.86 8.59 -9.67
C ALA A 42 1.40 8.89 -9.25
N LYS A 43 0.49 9.23 -10.18
CA LYS A 43 -0.94 9.37 -9.86
C LYS A 43 -1.61 8.00 -9.68
N VAL A 44 -1.23 7.00 -10.46
CA VAL A 44 -1.71 5.63 -10.27
C VAL A 44 -1.31 5.11 -8.88
N ALA A 45 -0.13 5.51 -8.39
CA ALA A 45 0.34 5.15 -7.05
C ALA A 45 -0.43 5.81 -5.90
N LYS A 46 -1.18 6.91 -6.10
CA LYS A 46 -1.94 7.56 -5.00
C LYS A 46 -3.19 6.79 -4.57
N GLY A 47 -3.64 5.81 -5.37
CA GLY A 47 -4.62 4.79 -4.95
C GLY A 47 -3.97 3.50 -4.46
N VAL A 48 -2.65 3.40 -4.51
CA VAL A 48 -1.91 2.13 -4.42
C VAL A 48 -0.63 2.26 -3.58
N SER A 49 -0.72 2.95 -2.44
CA SER A 49 0.14 2.63 -1.29
C SER A 49 -0.07 1.17 -0.81
N LYS A 50 -1.07 0.46 -1.36
CA LYS A 50 -1.31 -0.98 -1.17
C LYS A 50 -0.28 -1.91 -1.84
N LEU A 51 0.52 -1.47 -2.82
CA LEU A 51 1.49 -2.34 -3.53
C LEU A 51 2.91 -2.31 -2.96
N PHE A 52 3.37 -1.23 -2.32
CA PHE A 52 4.72 -1.23 -1.73
C PHE A 52 4.87 -2.24 -0.58
N ASN A 53 3.75 -2.62 0.06
CA ASN A 53 3.68 -3.73 1.01
C ASN A 53 3.56 -5.11 0.35
N GLU A 54 3.34 -5.24 -0.96
CA GLU A 54 3.27 -6.56 -1.61
C GLU A 54 4.59 -7.32 -1.51
N LYS A 55 5.72 -6.59 -1.49
CA LYS A 55 7.06 -7.17 -1.29
C LYS A 55 7.32 -7.72 0.12
N HIS A 56 6.54 -7.27 1.12
CA HIS A 56 6.62 -7.72 2.53
C HIS A 56 5.36 -8.49 2.99
N ARG A 57 4.30 -8.55 2.18
CA ARG A 57 3.09 -9.31 2.50
C ARG A 57 3.36 -10.79 2.26
N SER A 58 3.61 -11.50 3.35
CA SER A 58 3.48 -12.96 3.37
C SER A 58 2.09 -13.36 2.87
N SER A 59 1.95 -14.58 2.30
CA SER A 59 0.66 -15.13 1.85
C SER A 59 -0.45 -14.97 2.91
N ILE A 60 -0.10 -15.10 4.19
CA ILE A 60 -0.98 -14.89 5.35
C ILE A 60 -1.57 -13.47 5.40
N HIS A 61 -0.77 -12.43 5.15
CA HIS A 61 -1.24 -11.04 5.16
C HIS A 61 -2.23 -10.79 4.01
N LYS A 62 -2.01 -11.41 2.85
CA LYS A 62 -2.90 -11.29 1.69
C LYS A 62 -4.25 -11.94 1.96
N GLU A 63 -4.27 -13.13 2.55
CA GLU A 63 -5.51 -13.82 2.89
C GLU A 63 -6.26 -13.13 4.05
N MET A 64 -5.51 -12.63 5.04
CA MET A 64 -6.05 -11.85 6.14
C MET A 64 -6.81 -10.60 5.65
N GLU A 65 -6.24 -9.86 4.70
CA GLU A 65 -6.88 -8.68 4.13
C GLU A 65 -8.11 -9.00 3.29
N ARG A 66 -8.09 -10.12 2.56
CA ARG A 66 -9.24 -10.60 1.80
C ARG A 66 -10.42 -10.88 2.73
N LEU A 67 -10.18 -11.63 3.81
CA LEU A 67 -11.21 -11.95 4.80
C LEU A 67 -11.71 -10.71 5.54
N LEU A 68 -10.81 -9.81 5.92
CA LEU A 68 -11.17 -8.55 6.57
C LEU A 68 -12.03 -7.67 5.64
N ALA A 69 -11.72 -7.61 4.35
CA ALA A 69 -12.51 -6.85 3.37
C ALA A 69 -13.93 -7.40 3.19
N ILE A 70 -14.12 -8.73 3.21
CA ILE A 70 -15.45 -9.35 3.15
C ILE A 70 -16.25 -8.98 4.39
N TRP A 71 -15.64 -9.06 5.57
CA TRP A 71 -16.29 -8.71 6.83
C TRP A 71 -16.68 -7.23 6.92
N ILE A 72 -15.82 -6.31 6.45
CA ILE A 72 -16.14 -4.87 6.40
C ILE A 72 -17.34 -4.62 5.48
N LYS A 73 -17.38 -5.27 4.30
CA LYS A 73 -18.51 -5.13 3.37
C LYS A 73 -19.82 -5.61 3.98
N ASP A 74 -19.81 -6.77 4.66
CA ASP A 74 -20.99 -7.30 5.35
C ASP A 74 -21.49 -6.34 6.44
N ARG A 75 -20.58 -5.74 7.23
CA ARG A 75 -20.95 -4.71 8.21
C ARG A 75 -21.48 -3.42 7.59
N GLN A 76 -20.90 -2.97 6.48
CA GLN A 76 -21.39 -1.79 5.76
C GLN A 76 -22.80 -1.99 5.22
N VAL A 77 -23.11 -3.17 4.69
CA VAL A 77 -24.47 -3.51 4.24
C VAL A 77 -25.47 -3.52 5.40
N LYS A 78 -25.03 -3.95 6.59
CA LYS A 78 -25.85 -3.94 7.81
C LYS A 78 -26.00 -2.56 8.46
N GLY A 79 -25.28 -1.55 7.97
CA GLY A 79 -25.29 -0.20 8.55
C GLY A 79 -24.53 -0.07 9.87
N ASP A 80 -23.66 -1.04 10.20
CA ASP A 80 -22.90 -1.04 11.45
C ASP A 80 -21.75 -0.02 11.42
N VAL A 81 -21.63 0.77 12.48
CA VAL A 81 -20.48 1.67 12.66
C VAL A 81 -19.22 0.83 12.85
N THR A 82 -18.32 0.91 11.88
CA THR A 82 -17.05 0.18 11.92
C THR A 82 -15.93 1.19 12.16
N THR A 83 -15.55 1.35 13.43
CA THR A 83 -14.41 2.19 13.85
C THR A 83 -13.09 1.47 13.56
N GLN A 84 -12.02 2.23 13.37
CA GLN A 84 -10.66 1.70 13.15
C GLN A 84 -10.26 0.66 14.21
N ASP A 85 -10.61 0.86 15.48
CA ASP A 85 -10.30 -0.08 16.57
C ASP A 85 -10.91 -1.47 16.33
N ILE A 86 -12.20 -1.52 15.94
CA ILE A 86 -12.91 -2.76 15.65
C ILE A 86 -12.28 -3.48 14.44
N ILE A 87 -11.87 -2.70 13.42
CA ILE A 87 -11.17 -3.24 12.24
C ILE A 87 -9.83 -3.84 12.66
N CYS A 88 -9.03 -3.13 13.47
CA CYS A 88 -7.76 -3.61 13.98
C CYS A 88 -7.90 -4.85 14.86
N HIS A 89 -8.95 -4.91 15.69
CA HIS A 89 -9.23 -6.08 16.52
C HIS A 89 -9.60 -7.29 15.66
N LYS A 90 -10.52 -7.11 14.69
CA LYS A 90 -10.91 -8.17 13.76
C LYS A 90 -9.74 -8.65 12.91
N ALA A 91 -8.90 -7.74 12.47
CA ALA A 91 -7.67 -8.00 11.74
C ALA A 91 -6.73 -8.95 12.50
N LYS A 92 -6.50 -8.70 13.79
CA LYS A 92 -5.68 -9.56 14.66
C LYS A 92 -6.26 -10.96 14.79
N ILE A 93 -7.57 -11.06 15.04
CA ILE A 93 -8.26 -12.37 15.16
C ILE A 93 -8.08 -13.20 13.88
N ILE A 94 -8.30 -12.59 12.71
CA ILE A 94 -8.15 -13.28 11.41
C ILE A 94 -6.70 -13.71 11.20
N TYR A 95 -5.73 -12.86 11.55
CA TYR A 95 -4.31 -13.18 11.41
C TYR A 95 -3.90 -14.36 12.31
N ASP A 96 -4.32 -14.36 13.57
CA ASP A 96 -4.01 -15.41 14.53
C ASP A 96 -4.63 -16.76 14.11
N ASP A 97 -5.85 -16.74 13.58
CA ASP A 97 -6.52 -17.91 13.03
C ASP A 97 -5.79 -18.47 11.80
N LEU A 98 -5.40 -17.60 10.86
CA LEU A 98 -4.62 -18.00 9.70
C LEU A 98 -3.25 -18.55 10.08
N LYS A 99 -2.60 -18.01 11.12
CA LYS A 99 -1.32 -18.50 11.63
C LYS A 99 -1.44 -19.90 12.23
N LYS A 100 -2.55 -20.19 12.94
CA LYS A 100 -2.82 -21.52 13.53
C LYS A 100 -3.13 -22.58 12.47
N ASN A 101 -3.75 -22.19 11.37
CA ASN A 101 -4.12 -23.10 10.28
C ASN A 101 -2.99 -23.38 9.27
N VAL A 102 -1.79 -22.81 9.44
CA VAL A 102 -0.62 -23.22 8.64
C VAL A 102 -0.06 -24.54 9.20
N PRO A 103 -0.12 -25.66 8.46
CA PRO A 103 0.45 -26.92 8.90
C PRO A 103 1.97 -26.84 8.81
N GLY A 104 2.61 -26.36 9.88
CA GLY A 104 4.05 -26.20 9.94
C GLY A 104 4.63 -25.51 11.17
N SER A 105 3.81 -25.06 12.12
CA SER A 105 4.31 -24.49 13.38
C SER A 105 3.58 -25.06 14.59
N SER A 106 3.63 -26.38 14.71
CA SER A 106 3.61 -27.04 16.01
C SER A 106 5.07 -27.17 16.46
N SER A 107 5.61 -26.12 17.06
CA SER A 107 6.69 -26.26 18.03
C SER A 107 6.28 -25.44 19.24
N ASN A 108 5.52 -26.11 20.10
CA ASN A 108 5.90 -26.31 21.50
C ASN A 108 6.68 -25.13 22.10
N GLN A 109 5.94 -24.33 22.85
CA GLN A 109 6.32 -23.96 24.20
C GLN A 109 7.10 -25.11 24.88
N ASP A 110 8.18 -24.76 25.61
CA ASP A 110 9.11 -25.63 26.35
C ASP A 110 10.45 -25.91 25.65
N ASN A 111 11.34 -24.93 25.69
CA ASN A 111 12.77 -25.20 25.85
C ASN A 111 13.25 -24.32 27.00
N GLU A 112 13.10 -24.81 28.23
CA GLU A 112 13.95 -24.39 29.34
C GLU A 112 15.40 -24.65 28.90
N GLU A 113 16.12 -23.60 28.53
CA GLU A 113 17.55 -23.71 28.31
C GLU A 113 18.23 -23.97 29.66
N GLU A 114 18.37 -25.25 29.99
CA GLU A 114 19.17 -25.79 31.08
C GLU A 114 20.60 -25.24 30.96
N PHE A 115 20.91 -24.28 31.83
CA PHE A 115 22.21 -23.65 31.95
C PHE A 115 23.25 -24.69 32.36
N LYS A 116 24.09 -25.15 31.42
CA LYS A 116 25.27 -25.99 31.73
C LYS A 116 26.53 -25.14 31.78
N ALA A 117 27.01 -24.89 32.99
CA ALA A 117 28.37 -24.42 33.22
C ALA A 117 29.35 -25.59 32.96
N SER A 118 30.22 -25.45 31.95
CA SER A 118 31.31 -26.41 31.73
C SER A 118 32.41 -26.16 32.75
N ARG A 119 32.78 -27.21 33.49
CA ARG A 119 33.97 -27.23 34.35
C ARG A 119 35.18 -27.51 33.46
N GLY A 120 36.06 -26.52 33.36
CA GLY A 120 37.40 -26.61 32.80
C GLY A 120 38.22 -25.46 33.33
#